data_AF-A0AA88QU57-F1
#
_entry.id   AF-A0AA88QU57-F1
#
_cell.length_a   1.000
_cell.length_b   1.000
_cell.length_c   1.000
_cell.angle_alpha   90.00
_cell.angle_beta   90.00
_cell.angle_gamma   90.00
#
_symmetry.space_group_name_H-M   'P 1'
#
loop_
_entity.id
_entity.type
_entity.pdbx_description
1 polymer ?
#
loop_
_entity_poly.entity_id
_entity_poly.type
_entity_poly.pdbx_seq_one_letter_code
_entity_poly.pdbx_strand_id
1 'polypeptide(L)'
;IRAEMEDVLTDIPPPSRFFLEDLNNFTPPPPPLPYPFLLFSTPNPIKPLRPSLLIIALSSPSLNFFHHVSKTLIGTLILPEIPFSGNSVQPSLRDRSCNIYALNDADQSTILVSVQYAVAAERAHSVAKTLINEQMLPERVLILDSVQSRNFRGKLPPDDTFALKLETSGERKGVDDGQLLRGVDYFPSGSVVDGLAAALLSRCQVNKIKGTLCVSWPESGGSVTSLVKSLLLKDVLPGLEHGIDSFGEGEHFSREEKDMALSLYSRPLFFMLLVVNFLSYSLHASDPPLTLDYYQSKCPDFLGIVKKEMECAVLTDPRNAALVLRLHFHDCFVQGCDGSVLLDDTVMLQGEKKAPINLKALKGFKIIDRIKNKLESECPGIVSCADILTIAARDAVVLVGGPYWHVPLGRKDSKNAGYALVSTNLPDANDGLLSIISKFLNQGLTVTDMVALSGAHTIGMARCANFRARIYGDYQATSGLDSTSETNLNKLKSICPAAVGGDNKESAMDYVTPNLFDNSYYHLLLRGEGLINSDQELYSSVFGVQTKKLVQEYAENAVAFFEQFSESMVKMGNITDPDTFVDGEVRKNCRFVNT
;
A
#
# COMPACT_ATOMS: atom_id res chain seq x y z
N ILE A 1 -62.51 -1.40 -15.12
CA ILE A 1 -61.26 -2.01 -14.60
C ILE A 1 -60.32 -0.86 -14.35
N ARG A 2 -60.14 -0.51 -13.08
CA ARG A 2 -59.41 0.65 -12.59
C ARG A 2 -57.93 0.25 -12.54
N ALA A 3 -57.06 1.00 -13.21
CA ALA A 3 -55.62 0.82 -13.08
C ALA A 3 -55.21 1.32 -11.69
N GLU A 4 -54.75 0.41 -10.83
CA GLU A 4 -54.05 0.77 -9.60
C GLU A 4 -52.61 1.14 -9.97
N MET A 5 -52.23 2.34 -9.57
CA MET A 5 -50.88 2.87 -9.65
C MET A 5 -50.24 2.52 -8.31
N GLU A 6 -49.39 1.50 -8.28
CA GLU A 6 -48.60 1.16 -7.08
C GLU A 6 -47.48 2.20 -6.93
N ASP A 7 -47.65 3.02 -5.89
CA ASP A 7 -46.68 4.00 -5.43
C ASP A 7 -45.48 3.24 -4.83
N VAL A 8 -44.31 3.39 -5.46
CA VAL A 8 -43.06 2.79 -4.98
C VAL A 8 -42.58 3.63 -3.79
N LEU A 9 -43.06 3.28 -2.60
CA LEU A 9 -42.43 3.70 -1.34
C LEU A 9 -41.06 3.02 -1.26
N THR A 10 -40.03 3.71 -1.74
CA THR A 10 -38.64 3.36 -1.44
C THR A 10 -38.37 3.63 0.03
N ASP A 11 -38.11 2.59 0.81
CA ASP A 11 -37.57 2.66 2.19
C ASP A 11 -36.12 3.21 2.24
N ILE A 12 -35.66 3.89 1.20
CA ILE A 12 -34.35 4.54 1.14
C ILE A 12 -34.57 5.97 1.64
N PRO A 13 -34.05 6.35 2.82
CA PRO A 13 -34.10 7.76 3.22
C PRO A 13 -33.37 8.57 2.14
N PRO A 14 -33.90 9.76 1.76
CA PRO A 14 -33.22 10.61 0.79
C PRO A 14 -31.79 10.86 1.24
N PRO A 15 -30.81 10.93 0.31
CA PRO A 15 -29.43 11.19 0.68
C PRO A 15 -29.39 12.46 1.54
N SER A 16 -28.65 12.37 2.65
CA SER A 16 -28.44 13.48 3.56
C SER A 16 -28.07 14.72 2.75
N ARG A 17 -28.84 15.80 2.92
CA ARG A 17 -28.55 17.10 2.33
C ARG A 17 -27.30 17.75 2.93
N PHE A 18 -26.79 17.15 4.00
CA PHE A 18 -25.60 17.53 4.74
C PHE A 18 -24.42 16.69 4.24
N PHE A 19 -23.33 17.37 3.87
CA PHE A 19 -22.04 16.74 3.60
C PHE A 19 -21.52 16.06 4.88
N LEU A 20 -20.50 15.19 4.78
CA LEU A 20 -19.91 14.57 5.97
C LEU A 20 -19.39 15.63 6.95
N GLU A 21 -18.90 16.78 6.45
CA GLU A 21 -18.53 17.91 7.30
C GLU A 21 -19.72 18.54 8.03
N ASP A 22 -20.90 18.54 7.42
CA ASP A 22 -22.13 19.04 8.03
C ASP A 22 -22.70 18.06 9.06
N LEU A 23 -22.57 16.74 8.82
CA LEU A 23 -22.95 15.68 9.76
C LEU A 23 -22.01 15.61 10.97
N ASN A 24 -20.75 16.00 10.80
CA ASN A 24 -19.78 16.14 11.89
C ASN A 24 -20.19 17.22 12.90
N ASN A 25 -21.04 18.20 12.54
CA ASN A 25 -21.59 19.17 13.49
C ASN A 25 -22.60 18.55 14.48
N PHE A 26 -23.17 17.39 14.13
CA PHE A 26 -24.15 16.68 14.96
C PHE A 26 -23.55 15.48 15.70
N THR A 27 -22.30 15.13 15.39
CA THR A 27 -21.56 14.11 16.12
C THR A 27 -20.96 14.76 17.37
N PRO A 28 -21.13 14.17 18.57
CA PRO A 28 -20.42 14.66 19.74
C PRO A 28 -18.92 14.74 19.40
N PRO A 29 -18.23 15.85 19.71
CA PRO A 29 -16.82 15.95 19.40
C PRO A 29 -16.10 14.74 20.02
N PRO A 30 -15.22 14.06 19.26
CA PRO A 30 -14.43 12.98 19.83
C PRO A 30 -13.73 13.47 21.10
N PRO A 31 -13.52 12.58 22.08
CA PRO A 31 -12.85 12.97 23.31
C PRO A 31 -11.53 13.68 22.95
N PRO A 32 -11.21 14.80 23.62
CA PRO A 32 -10.02 15.55 23.29
C PRO A 32 -8.81 14.63 23.40
N LEU A 33 -8.06 14.53 22.31
CA LEU A 33 -6.88 13.70 22.30
C LEU A 33 -5.84 14.24 23.28
N PRO A 34 -5.09 13.37 23.96
CA PRO A 34 -4.11 13.80 24.95
C PRO A 34 -3.01 14.64 24.28
N TYR A 35 -2.56 15.69 24.97
CA TYR A 35 -1.58 16.63 24.40
C TYR A 35 -0.21 15.96 24.20
N PRO A 36 0.46 16.22 23.06
CA PRO A 36 1.84 15.83 22.88
C PRO A 36 2.75 16.57 23.87
N PHE A 37 3.74 15.87 24.40
CA PHE A 37 4.74 16.46 25.28
C PHE A 37 6.15 15.99 24.94
N LEU A 38 7.15 16.80 25.30
CA LEU A 38 8.56 16.48 25.14
C LEU A 38 9.09 15.82 26.40
N LEU A 39 9.85 14.75 26.22
CA LEU A 39 10.60 14.08 27.27
C LEU A 39 12.09 14.20 26.96
N PHE A 40 12.84 14.91 27.80
CA PHE A 40 14.29 15.08 27.63
C PHE A 40 15.06 14.11 28.53
N SER A 41 16.24 13.71 28.07
CA SER A 41 17.16 12.82 28.80
C SER A 41 17.64 13.43 30.13
N THR A 42 17.61 14.77 30.25
CA THR A 42 17.83 15.48 31.51
C THR A 42 16.49 15.82 32.18
N PRO A 43 16.23 15.35 33.42
CA PRO A 43 14.98 15.64 34.10
C PRO A 43 14.89 17.14 34.42
N ASN A 44 13.87 17.82 33.87
CA ASN A 44 13.60 19.26 33.98
C ASN A 44 14.72 20.18 33.45
N PRO A 45 14.80 20.44 32.14
CA PRO A 45 15.58 21.58 31.66
C PRO A 45 14.98 22.88 32.23
N ILE A 46 15.68 23.52 33.18
CA ILE A 46 15.26 24.79 33.83
C ILE A 46 15.04 25.91 32.79
N LYS A 47 15.57 25.74 31.57
CA LYS A 47 15.45 26.67 30.44
C LYS A 47 15.06 25.91 29.17
N PRO A 48 14.23 26.51 28.30
CA PRO A 48 13.92 25.93 26.99
C PRO A 48 15.19 25.86 26.13
N LEU A 49 15.28 24.81 25.29
CA LEU A 49 16.34 24.65 24.30
C LEU A 49 16.22 25.74 23.22
N ARG A 50 17.34 26.34 22.84
CA ARG A 50 17.40 27.43 21.84
C ARG A 50 18.43 27.11 20.75
N PRO A 51 18.17 26.10 19.90
CA PRO A 51 19.10 25.78 18.82
C PRO A 51 19.12 26.93 17.79
N SER A 52 20.30 27.20 17.23
CA SER A 52 20.43 28.11 16.09
C SER A 52 19.77 27.52 14.85
N LEU A 53 19.80 26.18 14.71
CA LEU A 53 19.17 25.44 13.64
C LEU A 53 18.49 24.17 14.16
N LEU A 54 17.21 24.01 13.85
CA LEU A 54 16.44 22.79 14.06
C LEU A 54 16.14 22.14 12.71
N ILE A 55 16.57 20.89 12.50
CA ILE A 55 16.31 20.14 11.27
C ILE A 55 15.34 19.01 11.58
N ILE A 56 14.18 19.00 10.93
CA ILE A 56 13.11 18.03 11.15
C ILE A 56 12.99 17.12 9.91
N ALA A 57 13.32 15.85 10.07
CA ALA A 57 13.20 14.81 9.05
C ALA A 57 11.84 14.12 9.15
N LEU A 58 11.04 14.23 8.10
CA LEU A 58 9.71 13.61 7.96
C LEU A 58 9.69 12.52 6.87
N SER A 59 10.56 12.64 5.87
CA SER A 59 10.59 11.73 4.71
C SER A 59 11.66 10.65 4.80
N SER A 60 11.42 9.51 4.13
CA SER A 60 12.37 8.39 4.07
C SER A 60 13.79 8.79 3.65
N PRO A 61 14.02 9.64 2.63
CA PRO A 61 15.37 10.08 2.25
C PRO A 61 16.08 10.86 3.36
N SER A 62 15.35 11.73 4.06
CA SER A 62 15.91 12.56 5.14
C SER A 62 16.18 11.76 6.41
N LEU A 63 15.30 10.82 6.77
CA LEU A 63 15.49 9.89 7.87
C LEU A 63 16.70 8.99 7.61
N ASN A 64 16.84 8.46 6.39
CA ASN A 64 18.01 7.65 6.02
C ASN A 64 19.31 8.43 6.25
N PHE A 65 19.39 9.69 5.81
CA PHE A 65 20.54 10.54 6.09
C PHE A 65 20.78 10.69 7.60
N PHE A 66 19.74 11.00 8.38
CA PHE A 66 19.88 11.17 9.83
C PHE A 66 20.40 9.91 10.53
N HIS A 67 20.01 8.71 10.10
CA HIS A 67 20.53 7.46 10.68
C HIS A 67 22.07 7.34 10.56
N HIS A 68 22.65 7.82 9.47
CA HIS A 68 24.08 7.73 9.20
C HIS A 68 24.91 8.89 9.78
N VAL A 69 24.25 9.89 10.37
CA VAL A 69 24.92 11.01 11.03
C VAL A 69 25.16 10.69 12.50
N SER A 70 26.41 10.92 12.96
CA SER A 70 26.77 10.85 14.38
C SER A 70 25.99 11.91 15.17
N LYS A 71 25.28 11.49 16.21
CA LYS A 71 24.35 12.34 16.97
C LYS A 71 24.04 11.70 18.33
N THR A 72 23.69 12.54 19.31
CA THR A 72 23.38 12.11 20.68
C THR A 72 21.88 12.29 20.97
N LEU A 73 21.20 11.25 21.48
CA LEU A 73 19.78 11.33 21.83
C LEU A 73 19.59 12.21 23.08
N ILE A 74 18.91 13.34 22.93
CA ILE A 74 18.66 14.31 24.01
C ILE A 74 17.21 14.35 24.47
N GLY A 75 16.29 13.81 23.66
CA GLY A 75 14.87 13.71 24.04
C GLY A 75 14.02 13.03 22.99
N THR A 76 12.71 13.00 23.24
CA THR A 76 11.71 12.41 22.35
C THR A 76 10.37 13.11 22.53
N LEU A 77 9.58 13.22 21.46
CA LEU A 77 8.20 13.69 21.52
C LEU A 77 7.26 12.51 21.69
N ILE A 78 6.48 12.57 22.77
CA ILE A 78 5.50 11.56 23.10
C ILE A 78 4.12 11.98 22.60
N LEU A 79 3.54 11.12 21.77
CA LEU A 79 2.11 11.11 21.46
C LEU A 79 1.46 10.00 22.29
N PRO A 80 0.67 10.34 23.34
CA PRO A 80 0.22 9.34 24.31
C PRO A 80 -0.67 8.23 23.72
N GLU A 81 -1.27 8.46 22.57
CA GLU A 81 -2.06 7.49 21.83
C GLU A 81 -1.24 6.54 20.93
N ILE A 82 0.05 6.81 20.69
CA ILE A 82 0.90 5.95 19.87
C ILE A 82 1.62 4.95 20.79
N PRO A 83 1.47 3.63 20.57
CA PRO A 83 2.14 2.63 21.40
C PRO A 83 3.65 2.66 21.16
N PHE A 84 4.41 2.51 22.24
CA PHE A 84 5.88 2.42 22.20
C PHE A 84 6.41 1.05 21.75
N SER A 85 5.53 0.07 21.49
CA SER A 85 5.93 -1.26 21.04
C SER A 85 6.54 -1.20 19.63
N GLY A 86 7.68 -1.87 19.46
CA GLY A 86 8.42 -1.90 18.18
C GLY A 86 9.59 -0.92 18.08
N ASN A 87 9.86 -0.09 19.10
CA ASN A 87 11.06 0.74 19.14
C ASN A 87 12.30 -0.07 19.53
N SER A 88 13.37 0.09 18.77
CA SER A 88 14.67 -0.54 19.00
C SER A 88 15.48 0.24 20.05
N VAL A 89 16.41 -0.43 20.74
CA VAL A 89 17.33 0.23 21.69
C VAL A 89 18.33 1.13 20.96
N GLN A 90 18.69 0.78 19.72
CA GLN A 90 19.51 1.60 18.83
C GLN A 90 18.62 2.27 17.77
N PRO A 91 18.94 3.50 17.31
CA PRO A 91 18.13 4.19 16.31
C PRO A 91 17.95 3.35 15.04
N SER A 92 16.73 2.92 14.77
CA SER A 92 16.34 2.13 13.59
C SER A 92 15.31 2.86 12.76
N LEU A 93 15.38 2.74 11.43
CA LEU A 93 14.38 3.31 10.50
C LEU A 93 12.96 2.78 10.76
N ARG A 94 12.84 1.64 11.46
CA ARG A 94 11.58 0.97 11.81
C ARG A 94 10.97 1.45 13.14
N ASP A 95 11.67 2.31 13.88
CA ASP A 95 11.18 2.84 15.15
C ASP A 95 9.92 3.68 14.93
N ARG A 96 8.90 3.51 15.76
CA ARG A 96 7.70 4.36 15.82
C ARG A 96 7.91 5.45 16.86
N SER A 97 8.89 6.31 16.61
CA SER A 97 9.30 7.35 17.57
C SER A 97 9.44 8.73 16.90
N CYS A 98 9.46 9.78 17.73
CA CYS A 98 9.83 11.12 17.32
C CYS A 98 11.03 11.56 18.15
N ASN A 99 12.21 11.09 17.79
CA ASN A 99 13.42 11.29 18.58
C ASN A 99 14.12 12.61 18.26
N ILE A 100 14.71 13.20 19.28
CA ILE A 100 15.38 14.51 19.24
C ILE A 100 16.83 14.28 19.60
N TYR A 101 17.73 14.68 18.70
CA TYR A 101 19.15 14.47 18.80
C TYR A 101 19.92 15.80 18.76
N ALA A 102 21.01 15.89 19.52
CA ALA A 102 22.03 16.91 19.34
C ALA A 102 23.07 16.41 18.33
N LEU A 103 23.43 17.25 17.34
CA LEU A 103 24.46 16.89 16.37
C LEU A 103 25.87 16.90 17.00
N ASN A 104 26.12 17.85 17.90
CA ASN A 104 27.38 17.99 18.65
C ASN A 104 27.07 18.22 20.15
N ASP A 105 27.74 17.47 21.03
CA ASP A 105 27.48 17.50 22.48
C ASP A 105 27.85 18.82 23.18
N ALA A 106 28.76 19.61 22.61
CA ALA A 106 29.33 20.78 23.29
C ALA A 106 28.38 22.01 23.32
N ASP A 107 27.65 22.28 22.22
CA ASP A 107 26.98 23.57 22.04
C ASP A 107 25.46 23.46 21.78
N GLN A 108 24.92 22.26 21.51
CA GLN A 108 23.50 22.03 21.16
C GLN A 108 22.94 23.00 20.09
N SER A 109 23.82 23.59 19.27
CA SER A 109 23.50 24.64 18.31
C SER A 109 22.63 24.10 17.17
N THR A 110 22.84 22.84 16.78
CA THR A 110 22.04 22.14 15.77
C THR A 110 21.36 20.92 16.39
N ILE A 111 20.03 20.91 16.30
CA ILE A 111 19.20 19.80 16.78
C ILE A 111 18.54 19.11 15.59
N LEU A 112 18.55 17.79 15.59
CA LEU A 112 17.90 16.93 14.61
C LEU A 112 16.66 16.30 15.23
N VAL A 113 15.53 16.31 14.52
CA VAL A 113 14.30 15.62 14.92
C VAL A 113 13.96 14.59 13.86
N SER A 114 13.92 13.32 14.25
CA SER A 114 13.49 12.21 13.37
C SER A 114 12.04 11.86 13.70
N VAL A 115 11.10 12.19 12.82
CA VAL A 115 9.69 11.81 12.98
C VAL A 115 9.43 10.53 12.18
N GLN A 116 9.28 9.40 12.87
CA GLN A 116 9.22 8.07 12.23
C GLN A 116 7.85 7.39 12.32
N TYR A 117 6.85 8.07 12.88
CA TYR A 117 5.44 7.66 12.81
C TYR A 117 4.64 8.64 11.95
N ALA A 118 3.55 8.16 11.35
CA ALA A 118 2.61 9.01 10.64
C ALA A 118 1.86 9.93 11.64
N VAL A 119 1.92 11.24 11.41
CA VAL A 119 1.16 12.22 12.19
C VAL A 119 -0.11 12.57 11.43
N ALA A 120 -1.26 12.16 11.98
CA ALA A 120 -2.56 12.47 11.42
C ALA A 120 -2.78 13.99 11.30
N ALA A 121 -3.57 14.43 10.32
CA ALA A 121 -3.74 15.84 10.00
C ALA A 121 -4.30 16.65 11.18
N GLU A 122 -5.23 16.07 11.94
CA GLU A 122 -5.81 16.63 13.16
C GLU A 122 -4.79 16.78 14.31
N ARG A 123 -3.66 16.07 14.25
CA ARG A 123 -2.56 16.15 15.23
C ARG A 123 -1.44 17.08 14.81
N ALA A 124 -1.31 17.36 13.52
CA ALA A 124 -0.21 18.14 12.96
C ALA A 124 0.00 19.48 13.67
N HIS A 125 -1.07 20.20 14.01
CA HIS A 125 -0.98 21.50 14.68
C HIS A 125 -0.45 21.40 16.11
N SER A 126 -0.90 20.40 16.87
CA SER A 126 -0.48 20.18 18.25
C SER A 126 0.97 19.68 18.30
N VAL A 127 1.34 18.75 17.43
CA VAL A 127 2.73 18.27 17.29
C VAL A 127 3.67 19.40 16.89
N ALA A 128 3.30 20.18 15.86
CA ALA A 128 4.08 21.34 15.44
C ALA A 128 4.23 22.35 16.57
N LYS A 129 3.16 22.62 17.34
CA LYS A 129 3.26 23.50 18.52
C LYS A 129 4.27 22.94 19.51
N THR A 130 4.23 21.65 19.83
CA THR A 130 5.16 21.04 20.81
C THR A 130 6.61 21.04 20.33
N LEU A 131 6.88 20.82 19.04
CA LEU A 131 8.25 20.76 18.50
C LEU A 131 8.95 22.12 18.37
N ILE A 132 8.20 23.19 18.12
CA ILE A 132 8.75 24.53 17.83
C ILE A 132 8.13 25.63 18.69
N ASN A 133 7.72 25.28 19.91
CA ASN A 133 7.27 26.23 20.92
C ASN A 133 7.54 25.69 22.34
N GLU A 134 7.34 26.56 23.33
CA GLU A 134 7.41 26.24 24.78
C GLU A 134 8.80 25.79 25.24
N GLN A 135 9.14 24.51 25.04
CA GLN A 135 10.40 23.91 25.51
C GLN A 135 11.51 23.90 24.45
N MET A 136 11.16 24.11 23.17
CA MET A 136 12.12 24.26 22.06
C MET A 136 11.83 25.54 21.27
N LEU A 137 12.77 26.47 21.28
CA LEU A 137 12.66 27.81 20.68
C LEU A 137 13.79 28.02 19.66
N PRO A 138 13.69 27.42 18.46
CA PRO A 138 14.71 27.53 17.43
C PRO A 138 14.77 28.93 16.80
N GLU A 139 15.98 29.39 16.45
CA GLU A 139 16.14 30.62 15.64
C GLU A 139 15.79 30.37 14.17
N ARG A 140 16.12 29.18 13.67
CA ARG A 140 15.81 28.73 12.31
C ARG A 140 15.38 27.26 12.27
N VAL A 141 14.45 26.92 11.37
CA VAL A 141 13.94 25.57 11.18
C VAL A 141 14.06 25.13 9.72
N LEU A 142 14.63 23.96 9.49
CA LEU A 142 14.61 23.26 8.21
C LEU A 142 13.71 22.02 8.34
N ILE A 143 12.71 21.91 7.47
CA ILE A 143 11.78 20.78 7.44
C ILE A 143 12.07 20.01 6.16
N LEU A 144 12.28 18.69 6.26
CA LEU A 144 12.57 17.81 5.15
C LEU A 144 11.41 16.84 4.99
N ASP A 145 10.70 16.95 3.89
CA ASP A 145 9.57 16.10 3.55
C ASP A 145 9.68 15.63 2.08
N SER A 146 8.70 14.87 1.63
CA SER A 146 8.60 14.44 0.23
C SER A 146 7.33 14.98 -0.41
N VAL A 147 7.42 15.22 -1.72
CA VAL A 147 6.28 15.70 -2.50
C VAL A 147 5.25 14.60 -2.60
N GLN A 148 4.06 14.85 -2.06
CA GLN A 148 2.91 13.99 -2.31
C GLN A 148 2.33 14.30 -3.68
N SER A 149 2.36 13.33 -4.58
CA SER A 149 1.90 13.45 -5.97
C SER A 149 0.49 14.06 -6.09
N ARG A 150 -0.42 13.69 -5.18
CA ARG A 150 -1.81 14.18 -5.13
C ARG A 150 -1.95 15.70 -4.92
N ASN A 151 -0.94 16.35 -4.33
CA ASN A 151 -0.98 17.76 -3.96
C ASN A 151 -0.07 18.62 -4.86
N PHE A 152 0.60 18.02 -5.85
CA PHE A 152 1.50 18.72 -6.75
C PHE A 152 0.82 19.13 -8.05
N ARG A 153 0.92 20.40 -8.41
CA ARG A 153 0.43 20.94 -9.67
C ARG A 153 1.43 20.69 -10.79
N GLY A 154 1.20 19.62 -11.55
CA GLY A 154 2.03 19.22 -12.68
C GLY A 154 2.22 17.70 -12.69
N LYS A 155 2.86 17.17 -13.73
CA LYS A 155 3.30 15.77 -13.72
C LYS A 155 4.68 15.70 -13.11
N LEU A 156 4.88 14.76 -12.18
CA LEU A 156 6.19 14.42 -11.64
C LEU A 156 6.61 13.07 -12.23
N PRO A 157 7.59 13.04 -13.14
CA PRO A 157 8.09 11.78 -13.69
C PRO A 157 8.74 10.95 -12.59
N PRO A 158 8.53 9.62 -12.54
CA PRO A 158 9.13 8.76 -11.52
C PRO A 158 10.66 8.66 -11.65
N ASP A 159 11.18 8.85 -12.87
CA ASP A 159 12.62 8.83 -13.16
C ASP A 159 13.34 10.15 -12.79
N ASP A 160 12.56 11.23 -12.63
CA ASP A 160 13.11 12.53 -12.27
C ASP A 160 13.38 12.57 -10.77
N THR A 161 14.52 13.15 -10.40
CA THR A 161 14.88 13.38 -9.02
C THR A 161 15.16 14.86 -8.82
N PHE A 162 14.36 15.52 -7.97
CA PHE A 162 14.51 16.94 -7.70
C PHE A 162 14.05 17.28 -6.28
N ALA A 163 14.41 18.47 -5.84
CA ALA A 163 13.99 19.05 -4.58
C ALA A 163 13.43 20.45 -4.83
N LEU A 164 12.43 20.83 -4.05
CA LEU A 164 11.78 22.13 -4.13
C LEU A 164 11.65 22.71 -2.74
N LYS A 165 11.56 24.04 -2.64
CA LYS A 165 11.48 24.72 -1.34
C LYS A 165 10.30 25.68 -1.17
N LEU A 166 9.83 25.77 0.07
CA LEU A 166 8.92 26.81 0.58
C LEU A 166 9.55 27.49 1.78
N GLU A 167 9.37 28.80 1.89
CA GLU A 167 10.04 29.59 2.93
C GLU A 167 9.08 30.56 3.62
N THR A 168 9.31 30.80 4.91
CA THR A 168 8.63 31.88 5.63
C THR A 168 9.06 33.24 5.08
N SER A 169 8.23 34.26 5.27
CA SER A 169 8.57 35.64 4.84
C SER A 169 9.80 36.19 5.55
N GLY A 170 10.14 35.68 6.74
CA GLY A 170 11.35 36.03 7.47
C GLY A 170 12.63 35.46 6.83
N GLU A 171 12.57 34.24 6.29
CA GLU A 171 13.72 33.62 5.60
C GLU A 171 13.95 34.29 4.24
N ARG A 172 12.88 34.53 3.46
CA ARG A 172 12.94 35.20 2.14
C ARG A 172 13.51 36.61 2.17
N LYS A 173 13.36 37.33 3.29
CA LYS A 173 13.86 38.71 3.46
C LYS A 173 15.31 38.80 3.94
N GLY A 174 15.94 37.66 4.27
CA GLY A 174 17.35 37.64 4.67
C GLY A 174 18.26 38.03 3.51
N VAL A 175 19.28 38.85 3.78
CA VAL A 175 20.41 39.09 2.87
C VAL A 175 21.06 37.73 2.58
N ASP A 176 21.53 37.51 1.33
CA ASP A 176 22.04 36.25 0.77
C ASP A 176 23.01 35.46 1.67
N ASP A 177 23.66 36.12 2.62
CA ASP A 177 24.63 35.52 3.54
C ASP A 177 23.95 34.75 4.67
N GLY A 178 23.45 33.56 4.33
CA GLY A 178 22.96 32.58 5.29
C GLY A 178 21.66 31.87 4.91
N GLN A 179 21.09 32.02 3.72
CA GLN A 179 19.93 31.21 3.31
C GLN A 179 20.28 29.73 3.20
N LEU A 180 19.38 28.85 3.66
CA LEU A 180 19.48 27.40 3.47
C LEU A 180 19.07 27.01 2.04
N LEU A 181 19.68 25.94 1.50
CA LEU A 181 19.32 25.33 0.22
C LEU A 181 19.38 26.33 -0.95
N ARG A 182 20.58 26.88 -1.19
CA ARG A 182 20.81 27.85 -2.27
C ARG A 182 20.76 27.14 -3.63
N GLY A 183 19.95 27.64 -4.55
CA GLY A 183 19.78 27.04 -5.87
C GLY A 183 18.75 25.90 -5.94
N VAL A 184 18.03 25.62 -4.84
CA VAL A 184 16.83 24.78 -4.87
C VAL A 184 15.64 25.62 -5.34
N ASP A 185 14.90 25.13 -6.33
CA ASP A 185 13.77 25.84 -6.92
C ASP A 185 12.60 25.99 -5.95
N TYR A 186 11.84 27.06 -6.09
CA TYR A 186 10.65 27.27 -5.27
C TYR A 186 9.53 26.31 -5.64
N PHE A 187 8.80 25.85 -4.63
CA PHE A 187 7.64 24.99 -4.82
C PHE A 187 6.58 25.70 -5.69
N PRO A 188 6.10 25.07 -6.76
CA PRO A 188 5.26 25.73 -7.75
C PRO A 188 3.97 26.32 -7.18
N SER A 189 3.59 27.48 -7.73
CA SER A 189 2.32 28.13 -7.38
C SER A 189 1.11 27.27 -7.74
N GLY A 190 0.24 27.03 -6.76
CA GLY A 190 -0.96 26.21 -6.92
C GLY A 190 -0.77 24.73 -6.57
N SER A 191 0.45 24.31 -6.27
CA SER A 191 0.70 23.07 -5.51
C SER A 191 0.44 23.32 -4.02
N VAL A 192 0.06 22.27 -3.29
CA VAL A 192 -0.24 22.31 -1.86
C VAL A 192 0.73 21.42 -1.09
N VAL A 193 1.13 21.86 0.09
CA VAL A 193 1.73 20.98 1.11
C VAL A 193 0.73 20.91 2.26
N ASP A 194 0.45 19.71 2.75
CA ASP A 194 -0.45 19.46 3.87
C ASP A 194 0.28 18.77 5.05
N GLY A 195 -0.49 18.33 6.06
CA GLY A 195 0.04 17.56 7.18
C GLY A 195 1.01 18.32 8.10
N LEU A 196 1.94 17.57 8.70
CA LEU A 196 2.87 18.08 9.71
C LEU A 196 3.86 19.10 9.11
N ALA A 197 4.36 18.88 7.90
CA ALA A 197 5.27 19.82 7.24
C ALA A 197 4.66 21.21 7.06
N ALA A 198 3.41 21.25 6.56
CA ALA A 198 2.66 22.49 6.41
C ALA A 198 2.37 23.16 7.76
N ALA A 199 2.01 22.38 8.79
CA ALA A 199 1.75 22.90 10.13
C ALA A 199 3.01 23.50 10.77
N LEU A 200 4.17 22.84 10.63
CA LEU A 200 5.46 23.32 11.10
C LEU A 200 5.86 24.63 10.41
N LEU A 201 5.79 24.69 9.08
CA LEU A 201 6.13 25.89 8.32
C LEU A 201 5.18 27.06 8.65
N SER A 202 3.88 26.78 8.75
CA SER A 202 2.87 27.77 9.14
C SER A 202 3.12 28.32 10.54
N ARG A 203 3.51 27.45 11.48
CA ARG A 203 3.85 27.87 12.84
C ARG A 203 5.13 28.71 12.87
N CYS A 204 6.14 28.36 12.07
CA CYS A 204 7.33 29.21 11.92
C CYS A 204 6.94 30.61 11.43
N GLN A 205 6.04 30.69 10.45
CA GLN A 205 5.53 31.95 9.93
C GLN A 205 4.79 32.78 10.99
N VAL A 206 3.93 32.15 11.80
CA VAL A 206 3.17 32.82 12.87
C VAL A 206 4.10 33.31 13.98
N ASN A 207 5.11 32.53 14.34
CA ASN A 207 6.04 32.84 15.42
C ASN A 207 7.23 33.70 14.97
N LYS A 208 7.27 34.15 13.70
CA LYS A 208 8.39 34.90 13.10
C LYS A 208 9.72 34.14 13.16
N ILE A 209 9.68 32.82 13.11
CA ILE A 209 10.85 31.95 13.02
C ILE A 209 11.23 31.81 11.54
N LYS A 210 12.54 31.89 11.27
CA LYS A 210 13.09 31.63 9.94
C LYS A 210 12.88 30.15 9.59
N GLY A 211 12.09 29.86 8.55
CA GLY A 211 11.65 28.49 8.26
C GLY A 211 11.77 28.17 6.78
N THR A 212 12.39 27.05 6.47
CA THR A 212 12.48 26.48 5.13
C THR A 212 11.91 25.07 5.15
N LEU A 213 10.98 24.78 4.27
CA LEU A 213 10.50 23.44 3.96
C LEU A 213 11.10 23.02 2.63
N CYS A 214 11.83 21.91 2.63
CA CYS A 214 12.33 21.24 1.44
C CYS A 214 11.51 19.98 1.20
N VAL A 215 10.92 19.88 0.01
CA VAL A 215 10.16 18.72 -0.42
C VAL A 215 10.90 18.05 -1.57
N SER A 216 11.21 16.77 -1.39
CA SER A 216 11.98 15.96 -2.34
C SER A 216 11.08 15.01 -3.14
N TRP A 217 11.50 14.66 -4.35
CA TRP A 217 10.82 13.69 -5.21
C TRP A 217 11.85 12.76 -5.87
N PRO A 218 11.53 11.45 -6.04
CA PRO A 218 10.35 10.73 -5.52
C PRO A 218 10.34 10.56 -3.99
N GLU A 219 9.26 9.98 -3.44
CA GLU A 219 9.12 9.78 -1.98
C GLU A 219 10.19 8.85 -1.37
N SER A 220 10.78 7.96 -2.18
CA SER A 220 11.88 7.08 -1.81
C SER A 220 12.72 6.70 -3.02
N GLY A 221 13.96 6.26 -2.80
CA GLY A 221 14.88 5.81 -3.86
C GLY A 221 16.31 6.29 -3.66
N GLY A 222 17.28 5.56 -4.22
CA GLY A 222 18.70 5.87 -4.05
C GLY A 222 19.10 7.24 -4.61
N SER A 223 18.53 7.65 -5.74
CA SER A 223 18.82 8.96 -6.37
C SER A 223 18.36 10.13 -5.48
N VAL A 224 17.13 10.07 -4.94
CA VAL A 224 16.60 11.13 -4.07
C VAL A 224 17.29 11.14 -2.71
N THR A 225 17.68 9.98 -2.17
CA THR A 225 18.51 9.91 -0.96
C THR A 225 19.87 10.58 -1.18
N SER A 226 20.52 10.33 -2.31
CA SER A 226 21.78 10.99 -2.69
C SER A 226 21.60 12.50 -2.90
N LEU A 227 20.49 12.94 -3.52
CA LEU A 227 20.18 14.36 -3.68
C LEU A 227 20.01 15.07 -2.33
N VAL A 228 19.17 14.53 -1.45
CA VAL A 228 18.92 15.10 -0.11
C VAL A 228 20.20 15.13 0.72
N LYS A 229 21.00 14.05 0.68
CA LYS A 229 22.32 14.00 1.32
C LYS A 229 23.25 15.11 0.79
N SER A 230 23.33 15.28 -0.53
CA SER A 230 24.16 16.32 -1.15
C SER A 230 23.73 17.73 -0.73
N LEU A 231 22.42 18.01 -0.74
CA LEU A 231 21.88 19.29 -0.31
C LEU A 231 22.19 19.59 1.16
N LEU A 232 22.06 18.60 2.04
CA LEU A 232 22.34 18.77 3.46
C LEU A 232 23.82 18.97 3.74
N LEU A 233 24.70 18.18 3.11
CA LEU A 233 26.14 18.34 3.30
C LEU A 233 26.63 19.67 2.73
N LYS A 234 26.19 20.06 1.53
CA LYS A 234 26.69 21.26 0.86
C LYS A 234 26.19 22.56 1.49
N ASP A 235 24.88 22.66 1.73
CA ASP A 235 24.23 23.94 2.02
C ASP A 235 23.80 24.11 3.48
N VAL A 236 23.80 23.02 4.27
CA VAL A 236 23.27 23.03 5.64
C VAL A 236 24.31 22.64 6.68
N LEU A 237 25.10 21.59 6.41
CA LEU A 237 26.08 20.99 7.33
C LEU A 237 27.46 20.77 6.64
N PRO A 238 28.11 21.81 6.10
CA PRO A 238 29.37 21.68 5.34
C PRO A 238 30.55 21.11 6.13
N GLY A 239 30.49 21.13 7.47
CA GLY A 239 31.55 20.57 8.33
C GLY A 239 31.49 19.05 8.53
N LEU A 240 30.48 18.35 8.01
CA LEU A 240 30.21 16.94 8.32
C LEU A 240 30.89 15.94 7.34
N GLU A 241 31.51 16.43 6.25
CA GLU A 241 32.11 15.59 5.20
C GLU A 241 33.25 14.67 5.71
N HIS A 242 33.92 15.02 6.81
CA HIS A 242 35.10 14.27 7.31
C HIS A 242 34.77 12.99 8.12
N GLY A 243 33.50 12.61 8.24
CA GLY A 243 33.07 11.48 9.09
C GLY A 243 32.27 10.39 8.39
N ILE A 244 32.01 10.48 7.08
CA ILE A 244 31.17 9.55 6.33
C ILE A 244 32.01 8.88 5.23
N ASP A 245 33.08 8.19 5.61
CA ASP A 245 33.85 7.32 4.72
C ASP A 245 33.82 5.89 5.26
N SER A 246 32.97 5.06 4.66
CA SER A 246 33.14 3.61 4.43
C SER A 246 31.78 2.92 4.27
N PHE A 247 31.25 2.87 3.04
CA PHE A 247 30.45 1.72 2.63
C PHE A 247 30.76 1.37 1.19
N GLY A 248 31.14 0.10 1.02
CA GLY A 248 31.70 -0.48 -0.18
C GLY A 248 30.73 -0.48 -1.35
N GLU A 249 31.19 0.09 -2.45
CA GLU A 249 30.78 -0.33 -3.77
C GLU A 249 31.41 -1.70 -4.07
N GLY A 250 30.59 -2.74 -4.00
CA GLY A 250 30.90 -4.06 -4.54
C GLY A 250 30.41 -4.15 -5.98
N GLU A 251 31.31 -3.76 -6.87
CA GLU A 251 31.41 -3.97 -8.32
C GLU A 251 30.47 -4.99 -9.00
N HIS A 252 29.73 -4.51 -10.01
CA HIS A 252 29.69 -5.13 -11.34
C HIS A 252 29.07 -4.15 -12.35
N PHE A 253 29.89 -3.45 -13.15
CA PHE A 253 29.98 -3.64 -14.61
C PHE A 253 30.82 -2.52 -15.28
N SER A 254 31.84 -2.97 -16.00
CA SER A 254 32.51 -2.34 -17.15
C SER A 254 33.27 -1.02 -16.97
N ARG A 255 34.58 -1.05 -17.33
CA ARG A 255 35.06 -0.59 -18.65
C ARG A 255 36.57 -0.29 -18.60
N GLU A 256 37.39 -1.25 -19.01
CA GLU A 256 38.76 -0.98 -19.45
C GLU A 256 38.85 -1.19 -20.96
N GLU A 257 39.14 -0.11 -21.69
CA GLU A 257 39.78 -0.19 -22.99
C GLU A 257 40.46 1.14 -23.27
N LYS A 258 41.81 1.15 -23.18
CA LYS A 258 42.66 2.07 -23.94
C LYS A 258 44.00 1.41 -24.27
N ASP A 259 44.25 1.44 -25.57
CA ASP A 259 45.53 1.64 -26.26
C ASP A 259 46.58 0.51 -26.24
N MET A 260 46.69 -0.18 -27.38
CA MET A 260 48.00 -0.36 -28.00
C MET A 260 47.90 -0.47 -29.53
N ALA A 261 48.70 0.35 -30.19
CA ALA A 261 48.73 0.53 -31.63
C ALA A 261 49.69 -0.46 -32.34
N LEU A 262 49.45 -0.55 -33.66
CA LEU A 262 50.38 -0.77 -34.79
C LEU A 262 50.40 -2.12 -35.56
N SER A 263 50.35 -1.89 -36.88
CA SER A 263 50.78 -2.73 -38.02
C SER A 263 49.78 -3.81 -38.47
N LEU A 264 49.60 -4.16 -39.74
CA LEU A 264 49.80 -3.58 -41.08
C LEU A 264 49.31 -4.68 -42.04
N TYR A 265 48.76 -4.29 -43.20
CA TYR A 265 48.56 -5.10 -44.44
C TYR A 265 47.36 -6.07 -44.60
N SER A 266 46.47 -5.67 -45.53
CA SER A 266 46.11 -6.39 -46.78
C SER A 266 44.70 -6.98 -46.94
N ARG A 267 43.98 -6.35 -47.89
CA ARG A 267 42.98 -6.86 -48.86
C ARG A 267 41.48 -6.92 -48.51
N PRO A 268 40.62 -6.20 -49.28
CA PRO A 268 39.17 -6.15 -49.08
C PRO A 268 38.45 -7.10 -50.04
N LEU A 269 37.67 -8.07 -49.54
CA LEU A 269 36.64 -8.73 -50.36
C LEU A 269 35.68 -9.62 -49.53
N PHE A 270 35.13 -9.16 -48.40
CA PHE A 270 34.12 -9.98 -47.68
C PHE A 270 33.08 -9.19 -46.88
N PHE A 271 32.94 -7.88 -47.11
CA PHE A 271 32.03 -7.03 -46.33
C PHE A 271 30.67 -6.76 -47.00
N MET A 272 30.42 -7.36 -48.18
CA MET A 272 29.21 -7.12 -48.98
C MET A 272 28.18 -8.27 -48.92
N LEU A 273 28.34 -9.26 -48.03
CA LEU A 273 27.39 -10.38 -47.87
C LEU A 273 26.72 -10.47 -46.49
N LEU A 274 27.11 -9.64 -45.51
CA LEU A 274 26.55 -9.65 -44.14
C LEU A 274 25.44 -8.62 -43.91
N VAL A 275 25.28 -7.65 -44.82
CA VAL A 275 24.29 -6.57 -44.66
C VAL A 275 22.88 -6.96 -45.13
N VAL A 276 22.72 -8.09 -45.85
CA VAL A 276 21.43 -8.51 -46.43
C VAL A 276 20.68 -9.56 -45.58
N ASN A 277 21.26 -10.06 -44.49
CA ASN A 277 20.60 -10.98 -43.56
C ASN A 277 20.06 -10.32 -42.26
N PHE A 278 20.05 -8.99 -42.18
CA PHE A 278 19.52 -8.23 -41.03
C PHE A 278 18.18 -7.52 -41.30
N LEU A 279 17.52 -7.80 -42.43
CA LEU A 279 16.24 -7.18 -42.82
C LEU A 279 15.04 -8.14 -42.74
N SER A 280 15.09 -9.12 -41.84
CA SER A 280 13.94 -9.99 -41.55
C SER A 280 13.90 -10.39 -40.08
N TYR A 281 13.88 -9.39 -39.20
CA TYR A 281 13.27 -9.55 -37.87
C TYR A 281 11.98 -8.73 -37.89
N SER A 282 10.87 -9.44 -37.82
CA SER A 282 9.55 -8.87 -37.54
C SER A 282 9.67 -7.93 -36.35
N LEU A 283 9.31 -6.65 -36.54
CA LEU A 283 8.91 -5.78 -35.44
C LEU A 283 7.66 -6.39 -34.80
N HIS A 284 7.83 -7.30 -33.85
CA HIS A 284 6.83 -7.45 -32.82
C HIS A 284 6.95 -6.20 -31.96
N ALA A 285 5.95 -5.32 -32.07
CA ALA A 285 5.72 -4.34 -31.03
C ALA A 285 5.54 -5.13 -29.73
N SER A 286 6.54 -5.10 -28.85
CA SER A 286 6.35 -5.47 -27.46
C SER A 286 5.27 -4.53 -26.93
N ASP A 287 4.14 -5.09 -26.48
CA ASP A 287 3.14 -4.31 -25.78
C ASP A 287 3.80 -3.58 -24.59
N PRO A 288 3.38 -2.35 -24.29
CA PRO A 288 3.93 -1.64 -23.15
C PRO A 288 3.59 -2.42 -21.87
N PRO A 289 4.56 -2.65 -20.97
CA PRO A 289 4.31 -3.30 -19.69
C PRO A 289 3.27 -2.49 -18.90
N LEU A 290 2.53 -3.15 -18.00
CA LEU A 290 1.62 -2.45 -17.09
C LEU A 290 2.36 -1.32 -16.37
N THR A 291 1.81 -0.11 -16.35
CA THR A 291 2.45 1.08 -15.75
C THR A 291 1.59 1.71 -14.67
N LEU A 292 2.22 2.41 -13.73
CA LEU A 292 1.51 3.08 -12.64
C LEU A 292 0.68 4.29 -13.11
N ASP A 293 1.01 4.85 -14.27
CA ASP A 293 0.47 6.10 -14.80
C ASP A 293 -0.42 5.90 -16.04
N TYR A 294 -0.78 4.65 -16.38
CA TYR A 294 -1.49 4.29 -17.61
C TYR A 294 -2.74 5.14 -17.90
N TYR A 295 -3.53 5.47 -16.86
CA TYR A 295 -4.74 6.31 -17.00
C TYR A 295 -4.52 7.79 -16.69
N GLN A 296 -3.34 8.21 -16.24
CA GLN A 296 -3.10 9.56 -15.71
C GLN A 296 -3.44 10.66 -16.73
N SER A 297 -3.25 10.41 -18.03
CA SER A 297 -3.57 11.37 -19.09
C SER A 297 -4.97 11.20 -19.70
N LYS A 298 -5.57 10.00 -19.60
CA LYS A 298 -6.83 9.65 -20.30
C LYS A 298 -8.05 9.66 -19.38
N CYS A 299 -7.87 9.34 -18.11
CA CYS A 299 -8.89 9.38 -17.07
C CYS A 299 -8.25 9.71 -15.71
N PRO A 300 -7.86 10.97 -15.47
CA PRO A 300 -7.10 11.37 -14.29
C PRO A 300 -7.83 11.10 -12.97
N ASP A 301 -9.17 11.16 -12.96
CA ASP A 301 -9.99 10.92 -11.78
C ASP A 301 -10.28 9.45 -11.50
N PHE A 302 -9.76 8.52 -12.33
CA PHE A 302 -10.01 7.08 -12.19
C PHE A 302 -9.79 6.56 -10.77
N LEU A 303 -8.60 6.80 -10.20
CA LEU A 303 -8.25 6.32 -8.86
C LEU A 303 -9.14 6.94 -7.77
N GLY A 304 -9.49 8.23 -7.92
CA GLY A 304 -10.36 8.93 -6.97
C GLY A 304 -11.79 8.39 -6.99
N ILE A 305 -12.32 8.08 -8.18
CA ILE A 305 -13.66 7.51 -8.35
C ILE A 305 -13.74 6.12 -7.75
N VAL A 306 -12.79 5.23 -8.07
CA VAL A 306 -12.77 3.88 -7.50
C VAL A 306 -12.70 3.94 -5.97
N LYS A 307 -11.79 4.75 -5.42
CA LYS A 307 -11.63 4.93 -3.99
C LYS A 307 -12.92 5.38 -3.32
N LYS A 308 -13.58 6.41 -3.85
CA LYS A 308 -14.84 6.95 -3.29
C LYS A 308 -15.96 5.90 -3.30
N GLU A 309 -16.11 5.19 -4.41
CA GLU A 309 -17.14 4.15 -4.52
C GLU A 309 -16.87 2.96 -3.58
N MET A 310 -15.59 2.62 -3.38
CA MET A 310 -15.18 1.61 -2.40
C MET A 310 -15.37 2.08 -0.96
N GLU A 311 -15.06 3.33 -0.63
CA GLU A 311 -15.36 3.95 0.66
C GLU A 311 -16.85 3.82 0.97
N CYS A 312 -17.72 4.22 0.04
CA CYS A 312 -19.17 4.07 0.23
C CYS A 312 -19.60 2.60 0.43
N ALA A 313 -19.01 1.65 -0.32
CA ALA A 313 -19.32 0.24 -0.18
C ALA A 313 -18.88 -0.30 1.19
N VAL A 314 -17.64 -0.05 1.61
CA VAL A 314 -17.09 -0.54 2.88
C VAL A 314 -17.74 0.12 4.08
N LEU A 315 -18.08 1.41 4.01
CA LEU A 315 -18.84 2.10 5.05
C LEU A 315 -20.25 1.51 5.25
N THR A 316 -20.88 1.04 4.17
CA THR A 316 -22.20 0.41 4.25
C THR A 316 -22.13 -0.99 4.87
N ASP A 317 -21.14 -1.78 4.45
CA ASP A 317 -20.86 -3.11 5.00
C ASP A 317 -19.35 -3.40 4.84
N PRO A 318 -18.56 -3.47 5.94
CA PRO A 318 -17.14 -3.75 5.89
C PRO A 318 -16.78 -5.05 5.14
N ARG A 319 -17.72 -6.01 5.10
CA ARG A 319 -17.55 -7.26 4.36
C ARG A 319 -17.31 -7.03 2.86
N ASN A 320 -17.78 -5.92 2.30
CA ASN A 320 -17.56 -5.58 0.90
C ASN A 320 -16.08 -5.56 0.53
N ALA A 321 -15.18 -5.24 1.47
CA ALA A 321 -13.74 -5.33 1.24
C ALA A 321 -13.30 -6.76 0.89
N ALA A 322 -13.69 -7.74 1.71
CA ALA A 322 -13.38 -9.14 1.49
C ALA A 322 -14.02 -9.69 0.20
N LEU A 323 -15.21 -9.23 -0.16
CA LEU A 323 -15.88 -9.64 -1.40
C LEU A 323 -15.11 -9.21 -2.65
N VAL A 324 -14.67 -7.95 -2.69
CA VAL A 324 -13.93 -7.41 -3.84
C VAL A 324 -12.51 -7.97 -3.90
N LEU A 325 -11.84 -8.13 -2.76
CA LEU A 325 -10.53 -8.78 -2.71
C LEU A 325 -10.58 -10.22 -3.26
N ARG A 326 -11.59 -11.00 -2.83
CA ARG A 326 -11.78 -12.36 -3.33
C ARG A 326 -12.14 -12.39 -4.81
N LEU A 327 -12.96 -11.47 -5.30
CA LEU A 327 -13.26 -11.34 -6.73
C LEU A 327 -11.97 -11.17 -7.56
N HIS A 328 -11.06 -10.32 -7.11
CA HIS A 328 -9.79 -10.09 -7.81
C HIS A 328 -8.88 -11.33 -7.81
N PHE A 329 -8.77 -12.05 -6.69
CA PHE A 329 -8.06 -13.33 -6.65
C PHE A 329 -8.63 -14.35 -7.65
N HIS A 330 -9.96 -14.48 -7.70
CA HIS A 330 -10.63 -15.40 -8.61
C HIS A 330 -10.47 -15.02 -10.09
N ASP A 331 -10.41 -13.73 -10.41
CA ASP A 331 -10.06 -13.22 -11.74
C ASP A 331 -8.64 -13.67 -12.11
N CYS A 332 -7.64 -13.25 -11.33
CA CYS A 332 -6.23 -13.47 -11.67
C CYS A 332 -5.82 -14.93 -11.79
N PHE A 333 -6.44 -15.84 -11.02
CA PHE A 333 -6.12 -17.27 -11.06
C PHE A 333 -6.77 -18.01 -12.23
N VAL A 334 -7.69 -17.39 -12.95
CA VAL A 334 -8.40 -17.99 -14.09
C VAL A 334 -8.08 -17.14 -15.29
N GLN A 335 -7.22 -17.64 -16.20
CA GLN A 335 -6.76 -16.93 -17.41
C GLN A 335 -6.16 -15.52 -17.17
N GLY A 336 -5.65 -15.25 -15.96
CA GLY A 336 -5.01 -13.98 -15.63
C GLY A 336 -6.00 -12.87 -15.27
N CYS A 337 -5.49 -11.72 -14.84
CA CYS A 337 -6.33 -10.61 -14.39
C CYS A 337 -6.92 -9.87 -15.61
N ASP A 338 -8.00 -10.38 -16.18
CA ASP A 338 -8.60 -9.88 -17.42
C ASP A 338 -10.09 -9.53 -17.30
N GLY A 339 -10.63 -9.55 -16.08
CA GLY A 339 -12.03 -9.29 -15.80
C GLY A 339 -12.99 -10.37 -16.33
N SER A 340 -12.51 -11.54 -16.76
CA SER A 340 -13.36 -12.65 -17.23
C SER A 340 -14.36 -13.11 -16.18
N VAL A 341 -13.98 -13.05 -14.89
CA VAL A 341 -14.84 -13.42 -13.76
C VAL A 341 -16.11 -12.56 -13.69
N LEU A 342 -16.08 -11.37 -14.31
CA LEU A 342 -17.18 -10.40 -14.32
C LEU A 342 -18.22 -10.71 -15.40
N LEU A 343 -17.92 -11.55 -16.39
CA LEU A 343 -18.85 -11.89 -17.48
C LEU A 343 -20.04 -12.70 -16.95
N ASP A 344 -21.24 -12.31 -17.39
CA ASP A 344 -22.45 -13.11 -17.22
C ASP A 344 -22.60 -14.11 -18.37
N ASP A 345 -23.29 -15.22 -18.11
CA ASP A 345 -23.65 -16.19 -19.15
C ASP A 345 -24.46 -15.52 -20.27
N THR A 346 -24.16 -15.89 -21.51
CA THR A 346 -24.98 -15.59 -22.69
C THR A 346 -25.31 -16.89 -23.43
N VAL A 347 -26.04 -16.80 -24.54
CA VAL A 347 -26.31 -17.98 -25.39
C VAL A 347 -25.01 -18.60 -25.93
N MET A 348 -23.96 -17.80 -26.13
CA MET A 348 -22.72 -18.21 -26.78
C MET A 348 -21.53 -18.31 -25.81
N LEU A 349 -21.67 -17.84 -24.57
CA LEU A 349 -20.59 -17.76 -23.59
C LEU A 349 -21.05 -18.29 -22.23
N GLN A 350 -20.29 -19.23 -21.68
CA GLN A 350 -20.49 -19.75 -20.32
C GLN A 350 -19.58 -18.99 -19.35
N GLY A 351 -20.15 -18.19 -18.46
CA GLY A 351 -19.41 -17.36 -17.51
C GLY A 351 -18.95 -18.13 -16.26
N GLU A 352 -17.85 -17.69 -15.67
CA GLU A 352 -17.22 -18.36 -14.51
C GLU A 352 -18.07 -18.34 -13.24
N LYS A 353 -19.04 -17.42 -13.14
CA LYS A 353 -19.89 -17.25 -11.94
C LYS A 353 -20.70 -18.50 -11.60
N LYS A 354 -20.97 -19.36 -12.59
CA LYS A 354 -21.70 -20.62 -12.41
C LYS A 354 -20.80 -21.83 -12.18
N ALA A 355 -19.49 -21.67 -12.17
CA ALA A 355 -18.58 -22.75 -11.83
C ALA A 355 -18.79 -23.16 -10.35
N PRO A 356 -18.61 -24.45 -9.98
CA PRO A 356 -19.01 -24.97 -8.67
C PRO A 356 -18.51 -24.15 -7.46
N ILE A 357 -17.23 -23.75 -7.46
CA ILE A 357 -16.60 -22.97 -6.37
C ILE A 357 -17.04 -21.50 -6.32
N ASN A 358 -17.50 -20.96 -7.45
CA ASN A 358 -17.99 -19.59 -7.58
C ASN A 358 -19.50 -19.50 -7.28
N LEU A 359 -20.25 -20.56 -7.58
CA LEU A 359 -21.69 -20.61 -7.51
C LEU A 359 -22.19 -20.37 -6.07
N LYS A 360 -22.99 -19.30 -5.91
CA LYS A 360 -23.51 -18.82 -4.61
C LYS A 360 -22.39 -18.45 -3.62
N ALA A 361 -21.17 -18.22 -4.10
CA ALA A 361 -19.99 -17.90 -3.29
C ALA A 361 -19.43 -16.50 -3.62
N LEU A 362 -19.19 -16.21 -4.91
CA LEU A 362 -18.73 -14.88 -5.32
C LEU A 362 -19.87 -13.86 -5.21
N LYS A 363 -19.57 -12.71 -4.61
CA LYS A 363 -20.45 -11.56 -4.43
C LYS A 363 -19.63 -10.30 -4.69
N GLY A 364 -20.26 -9.12 -4.76
CA GLY A 364 -19.56 -7.85 -4.97
C GLY A 364 -19.60 -7.30 -6.40
N PHE A 365 -20.11 -8.06 -7.38
CA PHE A 365 -20.22 -7.62 -8.78
C PHE A 365 -20.90 -6.26 -8.97
N LYS A 366 -21.96 -5.97 -8.18
CA LYS A 366 -22.68 -4.69 -8.25
C LYS A 366 -21.82 -3.48 -7.85
N ILE A 367 -20.80 -3.68 -7.02
CA ILE A 367 -19.86 -2.61 -6.64
C ILE A 367 -19.02 -2.25 -7.86
N ILE A 368 -18.50 -3.26 -8.57
CA ILE A 368 -17.75 -3.09 -9.81
C ILE A 368 -18.61 -2.44 -10.89
N ASP A 369 -19.86 -2.87 -11.05
CA ASP A 369 -20.80 -2.24 -11.99
C ASP A 369 -21.02 -0.75 -11.69
N ARG A 370 -21.17 -0.39 -10.41
CA ARG A 370 -21.37 1.00 -9.98
C ARG A 370 -20.15 1.86 -10.29
N ILE A 371 -18.97 1.37 -9.97
CA ILE A 371 -17.69 2.02 -10.31
C ILE A 371 -17.59 2.21 -11.82
N LYS A 372 -17.85 1.14 -12.58
CA LYS A 372 -17.79 1.19 -14.04
C LYS A 372 -18.75 2.21 -14.62
N ASN A 373 -20.00 2.24 -14.16
CA ASN A 373 -20.99 3.22 -14.63
C ASN A 373 -20.54 4.66 -14.34
N LYS A 374 -19.93 4.90 -13.18
CA LYS A 374 -19.40 6.23 -12.85
C LYS A 374 -18.23 6.59 -13.77
N LEU A 375 -17.30 5.67 -13.99
CA LEU A 375 -16.16 5.89 -14.89
C LEU A 375 -16.58 6.08 -16.34
N GLU A 376 -17.55 5.32 -16.85
CA GLU A 376 -18.07 5.53 -18.21
C GLU A 376 -18.77 6.87 -18.39
N SER A 377 -19.28 7.48 -17.31
CA SER A 377 -19.84 8.84 -17.38
C SER A 377 -18.77 9.94 -17.41
N GLU A 378 -17.58 9.69 -16.85
CA GLU A 378 -16.49 10.67 -16.73
C GLU A 378 -15.46 10.51 -17.85
N CYS A 379 -15.10 9.28 -18.19
CA CYS A 379 -14.11 8.92 -19.20
C CYS A 379 -14.57 7.69 -20.04
N PRO A 380 -15.53 7.89 -20.96
CA PRO A 380 -16.18 6.81 -21.69
C PRO A 380 -15.19 5.94 -22.48
N GLY A 381 -15.28 4.61 -22.32
CA GLY A 381 -14.49 3.64 -23.07
C GLY A 381 -13.00 3.66 -22.78
N ILE A 382 -12.56 4.26 -21.67
CA ILE A 382 -11.13 4.40 -21.33
C ILE A 382 -10.64 3.30 -20.40
N VAL A 383 -11.34 3.04 -19.29
CA VAL A 383 -10.85 2.20 -18.19
C VAL A 383 -11.42 0.78 -18.28
N SER A 384 -10.56 -0.24 -18.31
CA SER A 384 -10.97 -1.65 -18.32
C SER A 384 -11.60 -2.09 -16.99
N CYS A 385 -12.46 -3.10 -17.04
CA CYS A 385 -13.02 -3.72 -15.85
C CYS A 385 -11.98 -4.49 -15.03
N ALA A 386 -10.99 -5.09 -15.69
CA ALA A 386 -9.84 -5.72 -15.05
C ALA A 386 -9.06 -4.74 -14.14
N ASP A 387 -8.76 -3.54 -14.63
CA ASP A 387 -8.07 -2.51 -13.83
C ASP A 387 -8.97 -1.92 -12.74
N ILE A 388 -10.29 -1.79 -12.98
CA ILE A 388 -11.25 -1.40 -11.94
C ILE A 388 -11.21 -2.40 -10.79
N LEU A 389 -11.30 -3.71 -11.09
CA LEU A 389 -11.30 -4.76 -10.08
C LEU A 389 -9.99 -4.78 -9.28
N THR A 390 -8.85 -4.63 -9.96
CA THR A 390 -7.52 -4.61 -9.34
C THR A 390 -7.37 -3.42 -8.37
N ILE A 391 -7.77 -2.22 -8.79
CA ILE A 391 -7.71 -1.02 -7.93
C ILE A 391 -8.72 -1.12 -6.78
N ALA A 392 -9.93 -1.59 -7.06
CA ALA A 392 -10.97 -1.75 -6.04
C ALA A 392 -10.54 -2.75 -4.95
N ALA A 393 -9.79 -3.80 -5.30
CA ALA A 393 -9.24 -4.75 -4.34
C ALA A 393 -8.16 -4.14 -3.44
N ARG A 394 -7.28 -3.27 -3.97
CA ARG A 394 -6.34 -2.50 -3.14
C ARG A 394 -7.09 -1.59 -2.18
N ASP A 395 -8.01 -0.78 -2.68
CA ASP A 395 -8.74 0.18 -1.86
C ASP A 395 -9.60 -0.52 -0.81
N ALA A 396 -10.21 -1.67 -1.15
CA ALA A 396 -10.88 -2.55 -0.20
C ALA A 396 -9.99 -2.89 1.01
N VAL A 397 -8.77 -3.39 0.77
CA VAL A 397 -7.85 -3.80 1.84
C VAL A 397 -7.42 -2.62 2.72
N VAL A 398 -7.05 -1.50 2.10
CA VAL A 398 -6.64 -0.29 2.82
C VAL A 398 -7.77 0.25 3.72
N LEU A 399 -9.00 0.24 3.23
CA LEU A 399 -10.17 0.75 3.97
C LEU A 399 -10.51 -0.06 5.22
N VAL A 400 -10.04 -1.31 5.30
CA VAL A 400 -10.20 -2.16 6.50
C VAL A 400 -8.88 -2.35 7.25
N GLY A 401 -7.92 -1.42 7.10
CA GLY A 401 -6.71 -1.36 7.93
C GLY A 401 -5.49 -2.13 7.40
N GLY A 402 -5.59 -2.73 6.21
CA GLY A 402 -4.48 -3.45 5.58
C GLY A 402 -3.48 -2.54 4.87
N PRO A 403 -2.43 -3.12 4.25
CA PRO A 403 -1.37 -2.34 3.64
C PRO A 403 -1.77 -1.72 2.30
N TYR A 404 -1.03 -0.68 1.91
CA TYR A 404 -1.10 -0.09 0.57
C TYR A 404 -0.03 -0.71 -0.33
N TRP A 405 -0.32 -0.80 -1.63
CA TRP A 405 0.67 -1.10 -2.66
C TRP A 405 0.36 -0.36 -3.95
N HIS A 406 1.40 -0.12 -4.74
CA HIS A 406 1.24 0.44 -6.09
C HIS A 406 0.69 -0.62 -7.03
N VAL A 407 -0.32 -0.27 -7.81
CA VAL A 407 -0.97 -1.17 -8.77
C VAL A 407 -0.54 -0.74 -10.17
N PRO A 408 0.26 -1.55 -10.90
CA PRO A 408 0.46 -1.39 -12.33
C PRO A 408 -0.87 -1.54 -13.07
N LEU A 409 -1.11 -0.72 -14.09
CA LEU A 409 -2.38 -0.57 -14.81
C LEU A 409 -2.15 -0.72 -16.32
N GLY A 410 -3.24 -0.93 -17.05
CA GLY A 410 -3.23 -1.14 -18.50
C GLY A 410 -3.78 -2.48 -18.94
N ARG A 411 -4.37 -3.26 -18.02
CA ARG A 411 -4.99 -4.55 -18.34
C ARG A 411 -6.13 -4.34 -19.34
N LYS A 412 -6.34 -5.32 -20.21
CA LYS A 412 -7.48 -5.38 -21.13
C LYS A 412 -8.51 -6.37 -20.62
N ASP A 413 -9.76 -6.14 -21.00
CA ASP A 413 -10.86 -7.02 -20.68
C ASP A 413 -10.95 -8.17 -21.66
N SER A 414 -11.06 -9.40 -21.15
CA SER A 414 -11.26 -10.57 -21.99
C SER A 414 -12.64 -10.62 -22.62
N LYS A 415 -12.68 -11.20 -23.82
CA LYS A 415 -13.91 -11.48 -24.59
C LYS A 415 -14.46 -12.88 -24.32
N ASN A 416 -13.77 -13.69 -23.52
CA ASN A 416 -14.13 -15.05 -23.15
C ASN A 416 -14.07 -15.23 -21.64
N ALA A 417 -14.63 -16.33 -21.14
CA ALA A 417 -14.60 -16.69 -19.72
C ALA A 417 -13.98 -18.07 -19.52
N GLY A 418 -13.18 -18.22 -18.46
CA GLY A 418 -12.36 -19.40 -18.20
C GLY A 418 -13.08 -20.50 -17.42
N TYR A 419 -14.38 -20.74 -17.68
CA TYR A 419 -15.21 -21.66 -16.87
C TYR A 419 -14.53 -23.01 -16.57
N ALA A 420 -13.93 -23.63 -17.59
CA ALA A 420 -13.28 -24.94 -17.47
C ALA A 420 -11.96 -24.91 -16.65
N LEU A 421 -11.32 -23.74 -16.55
CA LEU A 421 -10.07 -23.55 -15.80
C LEU A 421 -10.34 -23.34 -14.30
N VAL A 422 -11.56 -22.94 -13.92
CA VAL A 422 -11.92 -22.63 -12.53
C VAL A 422 -11.60 -23.80 -11.58
N SER A 423 -12.03 -25.03 -11.91
CA SER A 423 -11.81 -26.20 -11.05
C SER A 423 -10.35 -26.64 -10.97
N THR A 424 -9.58 -26.34 -12.02
CA THR A 424 -8.17 -26.74 -12.12
C THR A 424 -7.27 -25.75 -11.38
N ASN A 425 -7.54 -24.46 -11.53
CA ASN A 425 -6.64 -23.40 -11.06
C ASN A 425 -6.96 -22.92 -9.65
N LEU A 426 -8.24 -22.90 -9.25
CA LEU A 426 -8.61 -22.37 -7.93
C LEU A 426 -8.41 -23.44 -6.84
N PRO A 427 -7.76 -23.09 -5.71
CA PRO A 427 -7.73 -23.94 -4.53
C PRO A 427 -9.13 -24.13 -3.92
N ASP A 428 -9.45 -25.35 -3.49
CA ASP A 428 -10.66 -25.65 -2.70
C ASP A 428 -10.37 -25.57 -1.20
N ALA A 429 -11.42 -25.31 -0.40
CA ALA A 429 -11.32 -25.23 1.06
C ALA A 429 -10.82 -26.52 1.73
N ASN A 430 -10.91 -27.66 1.04
CA ASN A 430 -10.44 -28.97 1.50
C ASN A 430 -9.20 -29.49 0.75
N ASP A 431 -8.57 -28.68 -0.10
CA ASP A 431 -7.30 -29.07 -0.72
C ASP A 431 -6.22 -29.23 0.36
N GLY A 432 -5.41 -30.28 0.21
CA GLY A 432 -4.20 -30.47 1.04
C GLY A 432 -3.05 -29.56 0.59
N LEU A 433 -2.07 -29.33 1.47
CA LEU A 433 -1.01 -28.34 1.25
C LEU A 433 -0.29 -28.45 -0.11
N LEU A 434 0.06 -29.66 -0.56
CA LEU A 434 0.79 -29.86 -1.81
C LEU A 434 -0.04 -29.47 -3.05
N SER A 435 -1.36 -29.68 -3.01
CA SER A 435 -2.29 -29.25 -4.06
C SER A 435 -2.31 -27.73 -4.16
N ILE A 436 -2.41 -27.05 -3.01
CA ILE A 436 -2.41 -25.58 -2.93
C ILE A 436 -1.10 -25.01 -3.47
N ILE A 437 0.05 -25.54 -3.02
CA ILE A 437 1.38 -25.13 -3.50
C ILE A 437 1.48 -25.29 -5.02
N SER A 438 1.04 -26.43 -5.56
CA SER A 438 1.10 -26.67 -7.01
C SER A 438 0.25 -25.65 -7.79
N LYS A 439 -0.95 -25.31 -7.30
CA LYS A 439 -1.83 -24.34 -7.96
C LYS A 439 -1.21 -22.94 -7.98
N PHE A 440 -0.61 -22.48 -6.88
CA PHE A 440 0.08 -21.19 -6.84
C PHE A 440 1.34 -21.16 -7.72
N LEU A 441 2.17 -22.22 -7.68
CA LEU A 441 3.35 -22.32 -8.54
C LEU A 441 2.99 -22.30 -10.03
N ASN A 442 1.87 -22.93 -10.41
CA ASN A 442 1.36 -22.88 -11.79
C ASN A 442 0.94 -21.47 -12.23
N GLN A 443 0.63 -20.57 -11.28
CA GLN A 443 0.38 -19.15 -11.55
C GLN A 443 1.65 -18.29 -11.45
N GLY A 444 2.83 -18.91 -11.26
CA GLY A 444 4.09 -18.19 -11.07
C GLY A 444 4.28 -17.57 -9.68
N LEU A 445 3.47 -17.97 -8.70
CA LEU A 445 3.54 -17.48 -7.32
C LEU A 445 4.27 -18.48 -6.42
N THR A 446 5.18 -17.99 -5.59
CA THR A 446 5.99 -18.82 -4.69
C THR A 446 5.20 -19.29 -3.47
N VAL A 447 5.76 -20.22 -2.70
CA VAL A 447 5.20 -20.64 -1.39
C VAL A 447 5.07 -19.44 -0.44
N THR A 448 6.01 -18.49 -0.49
CA THR A 448 5.94 -17.27 0.31
C THR A 448 4.74 -16.41 -0.10
N ASP A 449 4.54 -16.22 -1.41
CA ASP A 449 3.38 -15.48 -1.93
C ASP A 449 2.07 -16.18 -1.55
N MET A 450 2.03 -17.52 -1.62
CA MET A 450 0.88 -18.32 -1.22
C MET A 450 0.50 -18.11 0.26
N VAL A 451 1.47 -18.19 1.18
CA VAL A 451 1.19 -18.01 2.61
C VAL A 451 0.73 -16.59 2.90
N ALA A 452 1.38 -15.58 2.30
CA ALA A 452 0.97 -14.19 2.47
C ALA A 452 -0.44 -13.93 1.92
N LEU A 453 -0.74 -14.35 0.69
CA LEU A 453 -2.07 -14.16 0.09
C LEU A 453 -3.17 -14.92 0.83
N SER A 454 -2.86 -16.06 1.45
CA SER A 454 -3.81 -16.77 2.34
C SER A 454 -4.20 -15.92 3.56
N GLY A 455 -3.32 -14.99 3.98
CA GLY A 455 -3.62 -13.98 4.98
C GLY A 455 -4.82 -13.08 4.68
N ALA A 456 -5.28 -13.01 3.42
CA ALA A 456 -6.53 -12.34 3.07
C ALA A 456 -7.76 -12.89 3.82
N HIS A 457 -7.68 -14.14 4.32
CA HIS A 457 -8.70 -14.75 5.17
C HIS A 457 -8.78 -14.14 6.58
N THR A 458 -7.96 -13.15 6.92
CA THR A 458 -8.16 -12.32 8.12
C THR A 458 -9.46 -11.51 8.09
N ILE A 459 -10.09 -11.34 6.92
CA ILE A 459 -11.40 -10.71 6.78
C ILE A 459 -12.38 -11.62 6.03
N GLY A 460 -13.68 -11.35 6.19
CA GLY A 460 -14.73 -11.99 5.40
C GLY A 460 -15.27 -13.26 6.04
N MET A 461 -16.02 -14.03 5.24
CA MET A 461 -16.88 -15.10 5.74
C MET A 461 -16.78 -16.35 4.86
N ALA A 462 -16.81 -17.53 5.47
CA ALA A 462 -17.02 -18.79 4.77
C ALA A 462 -18.42 -19.34 5.02
N ARG A 463 -18.92 -20.08 4.03
CA ARG A 463 -20.14 -20.87 4.13
C ARG A 463 -19.87 -22.21 4.80
N CYS A 464 -20.89 -22.75 5.46
CA CYS A 464 -20.91 -24.10 6.03
C CYS A 464 -20.35 -25.17 5.08
N ALA A 465 -20.68 -25.09 3.79
CA ALA A 465 -20.16 -25.99 2.76
C ALA A 465 -18.62 -26.13 2.77
N ASN A 466 -17.91 -25.08 3.18
CA ASN A 466 -16.45 -25.00 3.10
C ASN A 466 -15.75 -25.40 4.40
N PHE A 467 -16.40 -25.28 5.57
CA PHE A 467 -15.76 -25.53 6.87
C PHE A 467 -16.38 -26.69 7.67
N ARG A 468 -17.52 -27.24 7.23
CA ARG A 468 -18.19 -28.35 7.96
C ARG A 468 -17.28 -29.57 8.10
N ALA A 469 -16.55 -29.91 7.03
CA ALA A 469 -15.61 -31.02 7.04
C ALA A 469 -14.56 -30.86 8.14
N ARG A 470 -14.06 -29.63 8.35
CA ARG A 470 -13.08 -29.33 9.39
C ARG A 470 -13.65 -29.42 10.80
N ILE A 471 -14.75 -28.73 11.09
CA ILE A 471 -15.32 -28.65 12.46
C ILE A 471 -15.86 -30.00 12.99
N TYR A 472 -16.15 -30.94 12.10
CA TYR A 472 -16.50 -32.33 12.45
C TYR A 472 -15.39 -33.34 12.15
N GLY A 473 -14.24 -32.87 11.67
CA GLY A 473 -13.06 -33.65 11.36
C GLY A 473 -11.90 -33.30 12.29
N ASP A 474 -10.83 -32.77 11.72
CA ASP A 474 -9.53 -32.58 12.36
C ASP A 474 -9.41 -31.32 13.23
N TYR A 475 -10.42 -30.42 13.28
CA TYR A 475 -10.39 -29.22 14.14
C TYR A 475 -9.96 -29.57 15.57
N GLN A 476 -10.57 -30.60 16.16
CA GLN A 476 -10.28 -31.03 17.54
C GLN A 476 -8.86 -31.60 17.69
N ALA A 477 -8.32 -32.20 16.63
CA ALA A 477 -6.98 -32.79 16.65
C ALA A 477 -5.88 -31.72 16.51
N THR A 478 -6.18 -30.60 15.83
CA THR A 478 -5.22 -29.50 15.65
C THR A 478 -5.32 -28.44 16.74
N SER A 479 -6.52 -28.19 17.28
CA SER A 479 -6.72 -27.19 18.33
C SER A 479 -6.18 -27.69 19.67
N GLY A 480 -5.58 -26.81 20.47
CA GLY A 480 -5.06 -27.15 21.81
C GLY A 480 -6.13 -27.54 22.85
N LEU A 481 -7.42 -27.51 22.48
CA LEU A 481 -8.59 -27.79 23.33
C LEU A 481 -8.60 -26.98 24.63
N ASP A 482 -8.24 -25.70 24.57
CA ASP A 482 -8.54 -24.79 25.66
C ASP A 482 -10.03 -24.43 25.69
N SER A 483 -10.49 -23.86 26.80
CA SER A 483 -11.91 -23.50 26.98
C SER A 483 -12.43 -22.52 25.91
N THR A 484 -11.55 -21.68 25.37
CA THR A 484 -11.85 -20.75 24.28
C THR A 484 -12.11 -21.49 22.97
N SER A 485 -11.21 -22.42 22.60
CA SER A 485 -11.30 -23.25 21.40
C SER A 485 -12.55 -24.12 21.42
N GLU A 486 -12.88 -24.73 22.56
CA GLU A 486 -14.09 -25.52 22.72
C GLU A 486 -15.36 -24.67 22.56
N THR A 487 -15.36 -23.47 23.16
CA THR A 487 -16.47 -22.52 23.03
C THR A 487 -16.66 -22.11 21.57
N ASN A 488 -15.58 -21.79 20.86
CA ASN A 488 -15.62 -21.44 19.45
C ASN A 488 -16.12 -22.61 18.59
N LEU A 489 -15.60 -23.82 18.80
CA LEU A 489 -16.05 -25.01 18.08
C LEU A 489 -17.54 -25.30 18.29
N ASN A 490 -18.03 -25.18 19.52
CA ASN A 490 -19.45 -25.34 19.83
C ASN A 490 -20.32 -24.27 19.14
N LYS A 491 -19.84 -23.03 19.08
CA LYS A 491 -20.48 -21.95 18.31
C LYS A 491 -20.51 -22.29 16.81
N LEU A 492 -19.41 -22.76 16.23
CA LEU A 492 -19.35 -23.15 14.83
C LEU A 492 -20.31 -24.32 14.53
N LYS A 493 -20.39 -25.32 15.40
CA LYS A 493 -21.31 -26.47 15.28
C LYS A 493 -22.79 -26.07 15.46
N SER A 494 -23.10 -25.04 16.25
CA SER A 494 -24.47 -24.55 16.38
C SER A 494 -24.94 -23.78 15.13
N ILE A 495 -24.03 -23.02 14.51
CA ILE A 495 -24.26 -22.40 13.19
C ILE A 495 -24.39 -23.50 12.14
N CYS A 496 -23.50 -24.49 12.18
CA CYS A 496 -23.34 -25.51 11.17
C CYS A 496 -23.51 -26.93 11.74
N PRO A 497 -24.76 -27.42 11.93
CA PRO A 497 -25.00 -28.77 12.41
C PRO A 497 -24.45 -29.86 11.48
N ALA A 498 -24.22 -31.06 12.04
CA ALA A 498 -23.72 -32.22 11.32
C ALA A 498 -24.72 -32.76 10.28
N ALA A 499 -26.02 -32.59 10.54
CA ALA A 499 -27.08 -33.00 9.64
C ALA A 499 -26.99 -32.24 8.31
N VAL A 500 -27.30 -32.94 7.21
CA VAL A 500 -27.31 -32.36 5.86
C VAL A 500 -28.33 -31.24 5.78
N GLY A 501 -27.87 -30.03 5.41
CA GLY A 501 -28.69 -28.82 5.33
C GLY A 501 -27.96 -27.58 5.84
N GLY A 502 -28.48 -26.40 5.48
CA GLY A 502 -27.92 -25.12 5.97
C GLY A 502 -26.56 -24.73 5.40
N ASP A 503 -26.15 -25.29 4.26
CA ASP A 503 -24.84 -25.04 3.62
C ASP A 503 -24.54 -23.57 3.32
N ASN A 504 -25.57 -22.73 3.21
CA ASN A 504 -25.42 -21.29 2.96
C ASN A 504 -25.29 -20.44 4.23
N LYS A 505 -25.36 -21.04 5.43
CA LYS A 505 -25.04 -20.30 6.66
C LYS A 505 -23.56 -19.97 6.67
N GLU A 506 -23.22 -18.82 7.25
CA GLU A 506 -21.88 -18.25 7.18
C GLU A 506 -21.29 -18.02 8.57
N SER A 507 -19.96 -18.14 8.68
CA SER A 507 -19.18 -17.72 9.83
C SER A 507 -17.96 -16.93 9.35
N ALA A 508 -17.44 -16.05 10.22
CA ALA A 508 -16.26 -15.27 9.91
C ALA A 508 -15.02 -16.16 9.77
N MET A 509 -14.19 -15.86 8.77
CA MET A 509 -12.92 -16.58 8.51
C MET A 509 -11.95 -16.42 9.68
N ASP A 510 -11.83 -15.19 10.17
CA ASP A 510 -11.24 -14.86 11.46
C ASP A 510 -12.35 -14.39 12.42
N TYR A 511 -12.47 -15.05 13.56
CA TYR A 511 -13.47 -14.71 14.56
C TYR A 511 -12.97 -13.67 15.59
N VAL A 512 -11.67 -13.35 15.59
CA VAL A 512 -11.04 -12.40 16.52
C VAL A 512 -11.29 -10.97 16.04
N THR A 513 -10.96 -10.69 14.78
CA THR A 513 -11.05 -9.36 14.15
C THR A 513 -11.70 -9.46 12.74
N PRO A 514 -12.97 -9.91 12.63
CA PRO A 514 -13.60 -10.33 11.37
C PRO A 514 -13.68 -9.27 10.25
N ASN A 515 -13.51 -7.99 10.60
CA ASN A 515 -13.62 -6.84 9.70
C ASN A 515 -12.34 -5.99 9.65
N LEU A 516 -11.26 -6.40 10.29
CA LEU A 516 -9.98 -5.69 10.30
C LEU A 516 -8.95 -6.57 9.60
N PHE A 517 -8.23 -5.99 8.64
CA PHE A 517 -7.15 -6.67 7.95
C PHE A 517 -5.88 -6.57 8.78
N ASP A 518 -5.57 -7.61 9.53
CA ASP A 518 -4.41 -7.70 10.42
C ASP A 518 -3.80 -9.12 10.37
N ASN A 519 -2.94 -9.46 11.34
CA ASN A 519 -2.27 -10.76 11.39
C ASN A 519 -2.94 -11.76 12.36
N SER A 520 -4.17 -11.50 12.84
CA SER A 520 -4.95 -12.40 13.69
C SER A 520 -5.15 -13.78 13.06
N TYR A 521 -5.29 -13.82 11.73
CA TYR A 521 -5.39 -15.03 10.92
C TYR A 521 -4.26 -16.01 11.25
N TYR A 522 -3.00 -15.54 11.29
CA TYR A 522 -1.86 -16.39 11.58
C TYR A 522 -1.86 -16.85 13.05
N HIS A 523 -2.30 -16.01 13.99
CA HIS A 523 -2.48 -16.40 15.38
C HIS A 523 -3.55 -17.51 15.56
N LEU A 524 -4.59 -17.55 14.72
CA LEU A 524 -5.54 -18.66 14.70
C LEU A 524 -4.88 -19.95 14.21
N LEU A 525 -4.06 -19.87 13.15
CA LEU A 525 -3.36 -21.05 12.64
C LEU A 525 -2.40 -21.65 13.68
N LEU A 526 -1.66 -20.79 14.40
CA LEU A 526 -0.77 -21.22 15.49
C LEU A 526 -1.51 -21.96 16.62
N ARG A 527 -2.76 -21.59 16.88
CA ARG A 527 -3.63 -22.24 17.87
C ARG A 527 -4.36 -23.47 17.34
N GLY A 528 -4.22 -23.79 16.05
CA GLY A 528 -4.94 -24.90 15.43
C GLY A 528 -6.40 -24.58 15.12
N GLU A 529 -6.76 -23.31 15.03
CA GLU A 529 -8.13 -22.80 14.98
C GLU A 529 -8.56 -22.21 13.61
N GLY A 530 -7.74 -22.33 12.56
CA GLY A 530 -8.07 -21.77 11.22
C GLY A 530 -9.35 -22.35 10.63
N LEU A 531 -10.31 -21.54 10.17
CA LEU A 531 -11.69 -22.02 9.95
C LEU A 531 -11.82 -23.19 8.94
N ILE A 532 -11.10 -23.15 7.82
CA ILE A 532 -11.15 -24.17 6.74
C ILE A 532 -9.89 -25.04 6.72
N ASN A 533 -9.97 -26.22 6.10
CA ASN A 533 -8.87 -27.19 6.10
C ASN A 533 -7.63 -26.64 5.39
N SER A 534 -7.81 -26.01 4.23
CA SER A 534 -6.72 -25.42 3.44
C SER A 534 -5.90 -24.38 4.23
N ASP A 535 -6.54 -23.64 5.14
CA ASP A 535 -5.86 -22.68 6.01
C ASP A 535 -5.02 -23.40 7.06
N GLN A 536 -5.62 -24.37 7.76
CA GLN A 536 -4.91 -25.06 8.82
C GLN A 536 -3.75 -25.92 8.29
N GLU A 537 -3.85 -26.42 7.06
CA GLU A 537 -2.76 -27.13 6.36
C GLU A 537 -1.47 -26.30 6.29
N LEU A 538 -1.54 -24.96 6.21
CA LEU A 538 -0.36 -24.10 6.18
C LEU A 538 0.52 -24.27 7.43
N TYR A 539 -0.09 -24.57 8.58
CA TYR A 539 0.61 -24.72 9.86
C TYR A 539 0.64 -26.15 10.38
N SER A 540 -0.36 -26.98 10.13
CA SER A 540 -0.44 -28.32 10.73
C SER A 540 0.11 -29.42 9.81
N SER A 541 0.23 -29.18 8.51
CA SER A 541 0.70 -30.20 7.57
C SER A 541 2.12 -30.68 7.89
N VAL A 542 2.35 -31.99 7.80
CA VAL A 542 3.69 -32.58 7.99
C VAL A 542 4.66 -32.15 6.88
N PHE A 543 4.15 -31.77 5.72
CA PHE A 543 4.93 -31.28 4.58
C PHE A 543 5.22 -29.76 4.66
N GLY A 544 4.58 -29.04 5.58
CA GLY A 544 4.61 -27.58 5.66
C GLY A 544 5.80 -26.99 6.42
N VAL A 545 7.03 -27.50 6.24
CA VAL A 545 8.20 -26.97 6.98
C VAL A 545 8.44 -25.48 6.68
N GLN A 546 8.36 -25.08 5.42
CA GLN A 546 8.52 -23.67 5.01
C GLN A 546 7.29 -22.84 5.42
N THR A 547 6.08 -23.34 5.18
CA THR A 547 4.84 -22.61 5.48
C THR A 547 4.67 -22.38 6.98
N LYS A 548 5.01 -23.35 7.83
CA LYS A 548 5.04 -23.20 9.29
C LYS A 548 5.89 -22.02 9.76
N LYS A 549 7.10 -21.88 9.19
CA LYS A 549 8.01 -20.78 9.53
C LYS A 549 7.42 -19.43 9.13
N LEU A 550 6.84 -19.34 7.94
CA LEU A 550 6.19 -18.11 7.46
C LEU A 550 4.95 -17.74 8.28
N VAL A 551 4.13 -18.73 8.66
CA VAL A 551 2.97 -18.51 9.55
C VAL A 551 3.43 -17.98 10.91
N GLN A 552 4.49 -18.54 11.49
CA GLN A 552 5.07 -18.06 12.75
C GLN A 552 5.60 -16.63 12.61
N GLU A 553 6.36 -16.36 11.54
CA GLU A 553 6.90 -15.03 11.25
C GLU A 553 5.80 -13.97 11.11
N TYR A 554 4.74 -14.26 10.35
CA TYR A 554 3.64 -13.32 10.14
C TYR A 554 2.76 -13.13 11.38
N ALA A 555 2.63 -14.15 12.22
CA ALA A 555 1.99 -14.00 13.53
C ALA A 555 2.83 -13.12 14.47
N GLU A 556 4.16 -13.25 14.47
CA GLU A 556 5.03 -12.44 15.33
C GLU A 556 5.23 -11.01 14.81
N ASN A 557 5.17 -10.81 13.50
CA ASN A 557 5.48 -9.56 12.84
C ASN A 557 4.45 -9.18 11.77
N ALA A 558 3.46 -8.40 12.17
CA ALA A 558 2.44 -7.86 11.27
C ALA A 558 3.01 -7.00 10.13
N VAL A 559 4.17 -6.34 10.33
CA VAL A 559 4.82 -5.54 9.28
C VAL A 559 5.38 -6.46 8.19
N ALA A 560 6.04 -7.56 8.56
CA ALA A 560 6.54 -8.53 7.59
C ALA A 560 5.40 -9.18 6.78
N PHE A 561 4.26 -9.47 7.44
CA PHE A 561 3.06 -9.92 6.74
C PHE A 561 2.59 -8.87 5.72
N PHE A 562 2.45 -7.61 6.13
CA PHE A 562 1.96 -6.54 5.27
C PHE A 562 2.88 -6.23 4.10
N GLU A 563 4.21 -6.21 4.32
CA GLU A 563 5.22 -6.06 3.26
C GLU A 563 5.08 -7.19 2.23
N GLN A 564 5.08 -8.45 2.68
CA GLN A 564 4.93 -9.58 1.75
C GLN A 564 3.56 -9.60 1.08
N PHE A 565 2.48 -9.27 1.78
CA PHE A 565 1.13 -9.24 1.21
C PHE A 565 1.06 -8.22 0.07
N SER A 566 1.59 -7.01 0.26
CA SER A 566 1.69 -5.99 -0.78
C SER A 566 2.48 -6.47 -1.99
N GLU A 567 3.66 -7.07 -1.80
CA GLU A 567 4.45 -7.63 -2.90
C GLU A 567 3.72 -8.75 -3.65
N SER A 568 3.06 -9.64 -2.90
CA SER A 568 2.35 -10.80 -3.46
C SER A 568 1.11 -10.36 -4.24
N MET A 569 0.41 -9.32 -3.77
CA MET A 569 -0.71 -8.71 -4.50
C MET A 569 -0.26 -8.06 -5.81
N VAL A 570 0.91 -7.42 -5.85
CA VAL A 570 1.48 -6.90 -7.10
C VAL A 570 1.82 -8.03 -8.06
N LYS A 571 2.48 -9.10 -7.59
CA LYS A 571 2.79 -10.27 -8.43
C LYS A 571 1.53 -10.93 -8.97
N MET A 572 0.53 -11.18 -8.11
CA MET A 572 -0.74 -11.76 -8.52
C MET A 572 -1.47 -10.87 -9.52
N GLY A 573 -1.51 -9.55 -9.27
CA GLY A 573 -2.09 -8.58 -10.21
C GLY A 573 -1.40 -8.55 -11.56
N ASN A 574 -0.12 -8.97 -11.64
CA ASN A 574 0.65 -9.02 -12.87
C ASN A 574 0.55 -10.36 -13.61
N ILE A 575 -0.25 -11.31 -13.11
CA ILE A 575 -0.62 -12.51 -13.89
C ILE A 575 -1.50 -12.03 -15.04
N THR A 576 -1.00 -12.15 -16.25
CA THR A 576 -1.66 -11.65 -17.46
C THR A 576 -1.63 -12.68 -18.56
N ASP A 577 -2.66 -12.68 -19.40
CA ASP A 577 -2.73 -13.46 -20.63
C ASP A 577 -2.27 -12.59 -21.81
N PRO A 578 -1.18 -12.95 -22.51
CA PRO A 578 -0.72 -12.25 -23.70
C PRO A 578 -1.82 -12.09 -24.77
N ASP A 579 -2.69 -13.09 -24.94
CA ASP A 579 -3.74 -13.05 -25.96
C ASP A 579 -4.79 -11.98 -25.63
N THR A 580 -5.06 -11.76 -24.34
CA THR A 580 -5.97 -10.70 -23.87
C THR A 580 -5.42 -9.31 -24.17
N PHE A 581 -4.10 -9.08 -24.16
CA PHE A 581 -3.56 -7.76 -24.52
C PHE A 581 -3.79 -7.41 -26.00
N VAL A 582 -3.71 -8.42 -26.87
CA VAL A 582 -3.88 -8.27 -28.32
C VAL A 582 -5.36 -8.21 -28.71
N ASP A 583 -6.15 -9.17 -28.24
CA ASP A 583 -7.53 -9.38 -28.68
C ASP A 583 -8.58 -8.87 -27.69
N GLY A 584 -8.17 -8.44 -26.50
CA GLY A 584 -9.06 -7.90 -25.48
C GLY A 584 -9.58 -6.51 -25.80
N GLU A 585 -10.42 -5.98 -24.92
CA GLU A 585 -11.10 -4.71 -25.12
C GLU A 585 -11.16 -3.85 -23.86
N VAL A 586 -11.82 -2.70 -23.97
CA VAL A 586 -12.31 -1.96 -22.81
C VAL A 586 -13.82 -2.09 -22.84
N ARG A 587 -14.38 -2.97 -22.01
CA ARG A 587 -15.82 -3.20 -21.97
C ARG A 587 -16.52 -1.96 -21.46
N LYS A 588 -17.66 -1.57 -22.05
CA LYS A 588 -18.51 -0.49 -21.51
C LYS A 588 -19.35 -0.97 -20.32
N ASN A 589 -19.67 -2.26 -20.29
CA ASN A 589 -20.36 -2.92 -19.20
C ASN A 589 -19.56 -4.16 -18.80
N CYS A 590 -19.14 -4.25 -17.54
CA CYS A 590 -18.27 -5.36 -17.08
C CYS A 590 -18.92 -6.74 -17.15
N ARG A 591 -20.22 -6.84 -17.41
CA ARG A 591 -20.94 -8.11 -17.52
C ARG A 591 -20.95 -8.70 -18.92
N PHE A 592 -20.67 -7.90 -19.94
CA PHE A 592 -20.85 -8.30 -21.34
C PHE A 592 -19.73 -7.77 -22.23
N VAL A 593 -19.36 -8.57 -23.21
CA VAL A 593 -18.50 -8.15 -24.32
C VAL A 593 -19.20 -7.03 -25.11
N ASN A 594 -18.44 -6.06 -25.62
CA ASN A 594 -19.01 -5.01 -26.47
C ASN A 594 -19.55 -5.61 -27.78
N THR A 595 -20.62 -5.00 -28.30
CA THR A 595 -21.28 -5.37 -29.56
C THR A 595 -21.20 -4.28 -30.61
#